data_AF-A0A962NYB4-F1
#
_entry.id   AF-A0A962NYB4-F1
#
_cell.length_a   1.000
_cell.length_b   1.000
_cell.length_c   1.000
_cell.angle_alpha   90.00
_cell.angle_beta   90.00
_cell.angle_gamma   90.00
#
_symmetry.space_group_name_H-M   'P 1'
#
loop_
_entity.id
_entity.type
_entity.pdbx_description
1 polymer ?
#
loop_
_entity_poly.entity_id
_entity_poly.type
_entity_poly.pdbx_seq_one_letter_code
_entity_poly.pdbx_strand_id
1 'polypeptide(L)'
;MSLPRSGFPAVPERLRFATTGQILGFGLLTALVFMVIYPEHSLQRHLERSAHTDNVSIAYLFAWLRADPNDHHLRILLAQRLFDKGDISQSRQILNPVFKVKDLKQELHSKADILLLNLLERQLWTYQPQSATFNNALKHYLQQLRKVSHYSWPQERLEVFAKNAFDFGDTQLAKELYYQLIFSAKTVNVEWFGNIARLYLAQQQYRAAARSYLQAMPYTTTFAQRKQFFLSGVKALQSGNLLPDAVDAGQTYAGMLLADTEVLEYLTRLALAANRPDIAQYYVSLLLKQRISPTGANP
;
A
#
# COMPACT_ATOMS: atom_id res chain seq x y z
N MET A 1 -103.43 2.92 -42.20
CA MET A 1 -103.74 4.18 -41.50
C MET A 1 -102.42 4.81 -41.07
N SER A 2 -102.06 5.88 -41.77
CA SER A 2 -101.11 6.97 -41.43
C SER A 2 -100.10 6.79 -40.29
N LEU A 3 -98.82 6.75 -40.66
CA LEU A 3 -97.70 7.30 -39.89
C LEU A 3 -97.88 8.83 -39.70
N PRO A 4 -97.30 9.40 -38.62
CA PRO A 4 -96.63 10.68 -38.75
C PRO A 4 -95.15 10.58 -38.40
N ARG A 5 -94.35 11.15 -39.30
CA ARG A 5 -92.92 11.43 -39.17
C ARG A 5 -92.70 12.67 -38.31
N SER A 6 -91.66 12.63 -37.47
CA SER A 6 -90.86 13.78 -37.00
C SER A 6 -89.57 13.17 -36.42
N GLY A 7 -88.35 13.59 -36.70
CA GLY A 7 -87.77 14.68 -37.46
C GLY A 7 -86.28 14.72 -37.09
N PHE A 8 -85.43 15.03 -38.08
CA PHE A 8 -83.99 15.37 -38.01
C PHE A 8 -82.93 14.25 -37.87
N PRO A 9 -81.94 14.21 -38.80
CA PRO A 9 -80.75 13.37 -38.69
C PRO A 9 -79.65 14.09 -37.90
N ALA A 10 -79.22 13.53 -36.77
CA ALA A 10 -77.95 13.93 -36.16
C ALA A 10 -76.81 13.22 -36.93
N VAL A 11 -76.08 14.00 -37.74
CA VAL A 11 -74.81 13.55 -38.35
C VAL A 11 -73.81 13.30 -37.21
N PRO A 12 -73.13 12.15 -37.14
CA PRO A 12 -72.05 11.97 -36.19
C PRO A 12 -70.87 12.85 -36.59
N GLU A 13 -70.70 13.96 -35.88
CA GLU A 13 -69.52 14.81 -35.94
C GLU A 13 -68.32 13.96 -35.49
N ARG A 14 -67.46 13.57 -36.43
CA ARG A 14 -66.22 12.86 -36.12
C ARG A 14 -65.29 13.82 -35.39
N LEU A 15 -65.29 13.79 -34.06
CA LEU A 15 -64.24 14.39 -33.25
C LEU A 15 -62.89 13.84 -33.71
N ARG A 16 -62.12 14.68 -34.39
CA ARG A 16 -60.73 14.42 -34.75
C ARG A 16 -59.92 14.38 -33.46
N PHE A 17 -59.75 13.19 -32.89
CA PHE A 17 -58.77 12.94 -31.85
C PHE A 17 -57.39 13.31 -32.38
N ALA A 18 -56.82 14.38 -31.84
CA ALA A 18 -55.45 14.84 -31.96
C ALA A 18 -54.81 14.75 -33.35
N THR A 19 -54.65 15.90 -34.00
CA THR A 19 -53.84 16.03 -35.22
C THR A 19 -52.43 15.49 -34.96
N THR A 20 -51.80 14.78 -35.91
CA THR A 20 -50.48 14.11 -35.76
C THR A 20 -49.39 15.01 -35.16
N GLY A 21 -49.45 16.33 -35.40
CA GLY A 21 -48.55 17.31 -34.78
C GLY A 21 -48.69 17.46 -33.25
N GLN A 22 -49.89 17.25 -32.69
CA GLN A 22 -50.11 17.31 -31.23
C GLN A 22 -49.53 16.09 -30.51
N ILE A 23 -49.53 14.92 -31.15
CA ILE A 23 -48.91 13.70 -30.61
C ILE A 23 -47.38 13.87 -30.59
N LEU A 24 -46.80 14.42 -31.65
CA LEU A 24 -45.37 14.73 -31.70
C LEU A 24 -44.98 15.77 -30.65
N GLY A 25 -45.78 16.83 -30.49
CA GLY A 25 -45.57 17.85 -29.46
C GLY A 25 -45.61 17.27 -28.05
N PHE A 26 -46.59 16.42 -27.75
CA PHE A 26 -46.69 15.75 -26.45
C PHE A 26 -45.53 14.80 -26.18
N GLY A 27 -45.13 14.01 -27.19
CA GLY A 27 -43.97 13.11 -27.08
C GLY A 27 -42.67 13.87 -26.77
N LEU A 28 -42.45 15.00 -27.44
CA LEU A 28 -41.25 15.82 -27.24
C LEU A 28 -41.25 16.49 -25.86
N LEU A 29 -42.39 17.00 -25.41
CA LEU A 29 -42.56 17.60 -24.08
C LEU A 29 -42.35 16.56 -22.97
N THR A 30 -42.87 15.34 -23.17
CA THR A 30 -42.68 14.23 -22.23
C THR A 30 -41.21 13.82 -22.15
N ALA A 31 -40.52 13.71 -23.30
CA ALA A 31 -39.08 13.41 -23.32
C ALA A 31 -38.24 14.50 -22.61
N LEU A 32 -38.62 15.77 -22.77
CA LEU A 32 -37.95 16.89 -22.14
C LEU A 32 -38.16 16.89 -20.61
N VAL A 33 -39.36 16.53 -20.14
CA VAL A 33 -39.64 16.32 -18.70
C VAL A 33 -38.81 15.17 -18.13
N PHE A 34 -38.70 14.04 -18.85
CA PHE A 34 -37.83 12.94 -18.43
C PHE A 34 -36.36 13.35 -18.36
N MET A 35 -35.89 14.17 -19.31
CA MET A 35 -34.52 14.70 -19.32
C MET A 35 -34.25 15.65 -18.14
N VAL A 36 -35.24 16.42 -17.70
CA VAL A 36 -35.14 17.32 -16.53
C VAL A 36 -35.23 16.56 -15.20
N ILE A 37 -36.02 15.48 -15.15
CA ILE A 37 -36.19 14.67 -13.93
C ILE A 37 -35.01 13.71 -13.69
N TYR A 38 -34.27 13.31 -14.73
CA TYR A 38 -33.08 12.45 -14.63
C TYR A 38 -31.77 13.17 -15.03
N PRO A 39 -31.27 14.12 -14.23
CA PRO A 39 -29.94 14.67 -14.44
C PRO A 39 -28.89 13.66 -13.94
N GLU A 40 -28.09 13.07 -14.85
CA GLU A 40 -27.11 12.01 -14.57
C GLU A 40 -26.12 12.30 -13.42
N HIS A 41 -25.97 13.56 -13.01
CA HIS A 41 -24.98 13.99 -12.03
C HIS A 41 -25.45 13.97 -10.55
N SER A 42 -26.70 13.57 -10.26
CA SER A 42 -27.21 13.54 -8.87
C SER A 42 -27.11 12.17 -8.17
N LEU A 43 -26.85 11.09 -8.91
CA LEU A 43 -26.67 9.74 -8.36
C LEU A 43 -25.37 9.60 -7.54
N GLN A 44 -24.29 10.29 -7.93
CA GLN A 44 -22.99 10.15 -7.26
C GLN A 44 -23.03 10.62 -5.79
N ARG A 45 -23.77 11.70 -5.48
CA ARG A 45 -23.85 12.24 -4.11
C ARG A 45 -24.83 11.50 -3.19
N HIS A 46 -25.70 10.65 -3.72
CA HIS A 46 -26.60 9.80 -2.92
C HIS A 46 -26.02 8.42 -2.62
N LEU A 47 -24.98 8.01 -3.35
CA LEU A 47 -24.25 6.76 -3.11
C LEU A 47 -23.31 6.83 -1.88
N GLU A 48 -22.92 8.03 -1.45
CA GLU A 48 -22.04 8.22 -0.28
C GLU A 48 -22.77 8.07 1.06
N ARG A 49 -24.11 8.02 1.09
CA ARG A 49 -24.91 7.99 2.33
C ARG A 49 -25.59 6.65 2.65
N SER A 50 -25.31 5.60 1.88
CA SER A 50 -26.22 4.46 1.79
C SER A 50 -25.61 3.11 2.20
N ALA A 51 -25.20 2.97 3.46
CA ALA A 51 -24.86 1.66 4.06
C ALA A 51 -26.03 0.64 4.02
N HIS A 52 -27.26 1.07 3.70
CA HIS A 52 -28.43 0.21 3.49
C HIS A 52 -28.66 -0.23 2.03
N THR A 53 -28.02 0.38 1.03
CA THR A 53 -28.15 -0.01 -0.39
C THR A 53 -27.26 -1.20 -0.76
N ASP A 54 -26.23 -1.47 0.03
CA ASP A 54 -25.29 -2.58 -0.21
C ASP A 54 -25.94 -3.96 -0.08
N ASN A 55 -26.90 -4.14 0.84
CA ASN A 55 -27.56 -5.45 1.01
C ASN A 55 -28.47 -5.83 -0.18
N VAL A 56 -29.18 -4.86 -0.77
CA VAL A 56 -30.01 -5.10 -1.97
C VAL A 56 -29.12 -5.34 -3.20
N SER A 57 -28.03 -4.60 -3.31
CA SER A 57 -27.01 -4.79 -4.35
C SER A 57 -26.37 -6.19 -4.28
N ILE A 58 -25.98 -6.65 -3.08
CA ILE A 58 -25.43 -8.00 -2.87
C ILE A 58 -26.45 -9.09 -3.24
N ALA A 59 -27.71 -8.96 -2.83
CA ALA A 59 -28.76 -9.93 -3.18
C ALA A 59 -28.99 -10.02 -4.69
N TYR A 60 -28.96 -8.89 -5.40
CA TYR A 60 -29.02 -8.86 -6.86
C TYR A 60 -27.81 -9.54 -7.51
N LEU A 61 -26.59 -9.25 -7.04
CA LEU A 61 -25.36 -9.90 -7.51
C LEU A 61 -25.39 -11.41 -7.28
N PHE A 62 -25.95 -11.88 -6.17
CA PHE A 62 -26.16 -13.31 -5.91
C PHE A 62 -27.16 -13.95 -6.87
N ALA A 63 -28.29 -13.29 -7.13
CA ALA A 63 -29.30 -13.79 -8.07
C ALA A 63 -28.73 -13.87 -9.49
N TRP A 64 -27.96 -12.88 -9.91
CA TRP A 64 -27.31 -12.86 -11.21
C TRP A 64 -26.20 -13.90 -11.32
N LEU A 65 -25.35 -14.06 -10.30
CA LEU A 65 -24.31 -15.10 -10.30
C LEU A 65 -24.90 -16.52 -10.30
N ARG A 66 -26.14 -16.71 -9.80
CA ARG A 66 -26.87 -17.98 -9.93
C ARG A 66 -27.35 -18.22 -11.36
N ALA A 67 -27.75 -17.17 -12.07
CA ALA A 67 -28.16 -17.24 -13.47
C ALA A 67 -26.97 -17.47 -14.42
N ASP A 68 -25.80 -16.87 -14.14
CA ASP A 68 -24.55 -17.11 -14.85
C ASP A 68 -23.39 -17.44 -13.88
N PRO A 69 -23.19 -18.74 -13.56
CA PRO A 69 -22.12 -19.17 -12.66
C PRO A 69 -20.70 -19.01 -13.20
N ASN A 70 -20.54 -18.71 -14.50
CA ASN A 70 -19.25 -18.61 -15.18
C ASN A 70 -18.77 -17.17 -15.32
N ASP A 71 -19.57 -16.16 -14.95
CA ASP A 71 -19.12 -14.78 -14.88
C ASP A 71 -18.14 -14.57 -13.70
N HIS A 72 -16.85 -14.72 -14.00
CA HIS A 72 -15.77 -14.55 -13.04
C HIS A 72 -15.59 -13.10 -12.60
N HIS A 73 -15.93 -12.12 -13.45
CA HIS A 73 -15.87 -10.72 -13.08
C HIS A 73 -16.92 -10.39 -12.02
N LEU A 74 -18.17 -10.84 -12.24
CA LEU A 74 -19.26 -10.70 -11.27
C LEU A 74 -18.94 -11.41 -9.95
N ARG A 75 -18.33 -12.60 -10.01
CA ARG A 75 -17.91 -13.35 -8.82
C ARG A 75 -16.88 -12.59 -7.99
N ILE A 76 -15.86 -11.99 -8.61
CA ILE A 76 -14.87 -11.15 -7.91
C ILE A 76 -15.53 -9.91 -7.32
N LEU A 77 -16.42 -9.25 -8.07
CA LEU A 77 -17.14 -8.06 -7.60
C LEU A 77 -18.01 -8.38 -6.37
N LEU A 78 -18.76 -9.48 -6.40
CA LEU A 78 -19.55 -9.94 -5.25
C LEU A 78 -18.66 -10.24 -4.04
N ALA A 79 -17.54 -10.93 -4.25
CA ALA A 79 -16.57 -11.18 -3.18
C ALA A 79 -16.02 -9.88 -2.57
N GLN A 80 -15.70 -8.88 -3.40
CA GLN A 80 -15.27 -7.57 -2.93
C GLN A 80 -16.33 -6.88 -2.08
N ARG A 81 -17.60 -6.87 -2.52
CA ARG A 81 -18.71 -6.27 -1.77
C ARG A 81 -18.93 -6.94 -0.41
N LEU A 82 -18.84 -8.27 -0.38
CA LEU A 82 -18.92 -9.04 0.88
C LEU A 82 -17.74 -8.69 1.81
N PHE A 83 -16.53 -8.51 1.26
CA PHE A 83 -15.37 -8.07 2.03
C PHE A 83 -15.56 -6.67 2.62
N ASP A 84 -16.03 -5.72 1.83
CA ASP A 84 -16.25 -4.33 2.25
C ASP A 84 -17.30 -4.24 3.37
N LYS A 85 -18.31 -5.12 3.34
CA LYS A 85 -19.33 -5.26 4.39
C LYS A 85 -18.80 -5.96 5.66
N GLY A 86 -17.65 -6.62 5.59
CA GLY A 86 -17.06 -7.39 6.70
C GLY A 86 -17.42 -8.87 6.73
N ASP A 87 -18.16 -9.38 5.73
CA ASP A 87 -18.53 -10.79 5.58
C ASP A 87 -17.35 -11.61 5.00
N ILE A 88 -16.22 -11.66 5.72
CA ILE A 88 -14.93 -12.24 5.30
C ILE A 88 -15.07 -13.71 4.87
N SER A 89 -15.85 -14.50 5.60
CA SER A 89 -16.04 -15.93 5.32
C SER A 89 -16.75 -16.18 3.99
N GLN A 90 -17.85 -15.45 3.75
CA GLN A 90 -18.61 -15.55 2.50
C GLN A 90 -17.82 -15.00 1.32
N SER A 91 -17.14 -13.86 1.51
CA SER A 91 -16.26 -13.29 0.48
C SER A 91 -15.21 -14.32 0.00
N ARG A 92 -14.53 -14.99 0.94
CA ARG A 92 -13.57 -16.05 0.61
C ARG A 92 -14.21 -17.24 -0.11
N GLN A 93 -15.38 -17.70 0.33
CA GLN A 93 -16.09 -18.80 -0.32
C GLN A 93 -16.45 -18.48 -1.78
N ILE A 94 -16.93 -17.27 -2.04
CA ILE A 94 -17.29 -16.79 -3.37
C ILE A 94 -16.05 -16.63 -4.26
N LEU A 95 -14.93 -16.18 -3.69
CA LEU A 95 -13.69 -15.99 -4.45
C LEU A 95 -12.96 -17.30 -4.80
N ASN A 96 -13.01 -18.31 -3.93
CA ASN A 96 -12.22 -19.55 -4.06
C ASN A 96 -12.30 -20.25 -5.45
N PRO A 97 -13.46 -20.37 -6.11
CA PRO A 97 -13.54 -21.00 -7.43
C PRO A 97 -12.75 -20.26 -8.52
N VAL A 98 -12.54 -18.95 -8.39
CA VAL A 98 -11.83 -18.13 -9.39
C VAL A 98 -10.39 -18.64 -9.59
N PHE A 99 -9.72 -19.06 -8.52
CA PHE A 99 -8.34 -19.58 -8.58
C PHE A 99 -8.21 -20.98 -9.21
N LYS A 100 -9.33 -21.65 -9.51
CA LYS A 100 -9.33 -22.96 -10.19
C LYS A 100 -9.46 -22.82 -11.71
N VAL A 101 -9.75 -21.62 -12.22
CA VAL A 101 -9.91 -21.34 -13.64
C VAL A 101 -8.53 -21.20 -14.28
N LYS A 102 -8.25 -22.00 -15.32
CA LYS A 102 -6.95 -22.00 -16.01
C LYS A 102 -6.76 -20.75 -16.88
N ASP A 103 -7.76 -20.40 -17.67
CA ASP A 103 -7.68 -19.35 -18.70
C ASP A 103 -8.33 -18.03 -18.27
N LEU A 104 -8.20 -17.66 -17.00
CA LEU A 104 -8.72 -16.38 -16.51
C LEU A 104 -7.85 -15.22 -17.01
N LYS A 105 -8.49 -14.11 -17.43
CA LYS A 105 -7.79 -12.90 -17.88
C LYS A 105 -6.83 -12.40 -16.80
N GLN A 106 -5.63 -11.97 -17.18
CA GLN A 106 -4.59 -11.51 -16.26
C GLN A 106 -5.07 -10.42 -15.28
N GLU A 107 -5.89 -9.47 -15.76
CA GLU A 107 -6.46 -8.41 -14.93
C GLU A 107 -7.38 -8.95 -13.83
N LEU A 108 -8.17 -9.98 -14.13
CA LEU A 108 -9.06 -10.62 -13.16
C LEU A 108 -8.28 -11.47 -12.16
N HIS A 109 -7.23 -12.17 -12.63
CA HIS A 109 -6.29 -12.88 -11.76
C HIS A 109 -5.66 -11.93 -10.74
N SER A 110 -5.11 -10.79 -11.19
CA SER A 110 -4.50 -9.82 -10.28
C SER A 110 -5.51 -9.27 -9.28
N LYS A 111 -6.72 -8.91 -9.72
CA LYS A 111 -7.80 -8.43 -8.83
C LYS A 111 -8.16 -9.48 -7.76
N ALA A 112 -8.28 -10.74 -8.16
CA ALA A 112 -8.57 -11.84 -7.24
C ALA A 112 -7.44 -12.06 -6.23
N ASP A 113 -6.19 -12.07 -6.68
CA ASP A 113 -5.01 -12.23 -5.82
C ASP A 113 -4.90 -11.14 -4.75
N ILE A 114 -5.21 -9.91 -5.11
CA ILE A 114 -5.19 -8.75 -4.21
C ILE A 114 -6.30 -8.86 -3.18
N LEU A 115 -7.51 -9.20 -3.61
CA LEU A 115 -8.63 -9.41 -2.69
C LEU A 115 -8.33 -10.57 -1.72
N LEU A 116 -7.71 -11.65 -2.20
CA LEU A 116 -7.29 -12.75 -1.35
C LEU A 116 -6.25 -12.32 -0.29
N LEU A 117 -5.30 -11.47 -0.65
CA LEU A 117 -4.34 -10.89 0.29
C LEU A 117 -5.07 -10.12 1.40
N ASN A 118 -5.99 -9.23 1.03
CA ASN A 118 -6.77 -8.43 1.97
C ASN A 118 -7.65 -9.30 2.90
N LEU A 119 -8.22 -10.38 2.36
CA LEU A 119 -8.99 -11.36 3.13
C LEU A 119 -8.10 -12.10 4.15
N LEU A 120 -6.89 -12.50 3.74
CA LEU A 120 -5.93 -13.16 4.63
C LEU A 120 -5.44 -12.20 5.72
N GLU A 121 -5.19 -10.94 5.38
CA GLU A 121 -4.82 -9.90 6.33
C GLU A 121 -5.93 -9.69 7.37
N ARG A 122 -7.18 -9.47 6.94
CA ARG A 122 -8.31 -9.33 7.87
C ARG A 122 -8.47 -10.54 8.77
N GLN A 123 -8.28 -11.74 8.24
CA GLN A 123 -8.38 -12.99 8.99
C GLN A 123 -7.26 -13.11 10.04
N LEU A 124 -6.03 -12.65 9.76
CA LEU A 124 -4.94 -12.65 10.74
C LEU A 124 -5.29 -11.90 12.02
N TRP A 125 -5.95 -10.74 11.90
CA TRP A 125 -6.34 -9.91 13.04
C TRP A 125 -7.44 -10.52 13.91
N THR A 126 -8.09 -11.60 13.45
CA THR A 126 -9.11 -12.33 14.25
C THR A 126 -8.50 -13.41 15.14
N TYR A 127 -7.25 -13.82 14.88
CA TYR A 127 -6.58 -14.87 15.63
C TYR A 127 -5.76 -14.29 16.78
N GLN A 128 -5.66 -15.07 17.87
CA GLN A 128 -4.78 -14.72 18.97
C GLN A 128 -3.32 -14.72 18.51
N PRO A 129 -2.55 -13.64 18.77
CA PRO A 129 -1.13 -13.57 18.41
C PRO A 129 -0.36 -14.79 18.90
N GLN A 130 0.58 -15.27 18.08
CA GLN A 130 1.50 -16.39 18.38
C GLN A 130 0.85 -17.77 18.56
N SER A 131 -0.46 -17.90 18.40
CA SER A 131 -1.13 -19.21 18.36
C SER A 131 -0.71 -20.04 17.13
N ALA A 132 -0.85 -21.37 17.19
CA ALA A 132 -0.53 -22.24 16.06
C ALA A 132 -1.38 -21.92 14.81
N THR A 133 -2.65 -21.53 15.02
CA THR A 133 -3.56 -21.09 13.95
C THR A 133 -3.10 -19.77 13.34
N PHE A 134 -2.69 -18.80 14.15
CA PHE A 134 -2.10 -17.55 13.68
C PHE A 134 -0.85 -17.81 12.84
N ASN A 135 0.09 -18.64 13.31
CA ASN A 135 1.32 -18.94 12.58
C ASN A 135 1.06 -19.62 11.22
N ASN A 136 0.05 -20.49 11.13
CA ASN A 136 -0.36 -21.10 9.86
C ASN A 136 -1.01 -20.07 8.93
N ALA A 137 -1.91 -19.23 9.44
CA ALA A 137 -2.51 -18.14 8.67
C ALA A 137 -1.45 -17.15 8.17
N LEU A 138 -0.42 -16.88 8.97
CA LEU A 138 0.68 -15.97 8.65
C LEU A 138 1.50 -16.50 7.48
N LYS A 139 1.80 -17.80 7.46
CA LYS A 139 2.47 -18.44 6.33
C LYS A 139 1.67 -18.26 5.03
N HIS A 140 0.36 -18.45 5.07
CA HIS A 140 -0.49 -18.24 3.90
C HIS A 140 -0.53 -16.78 3.45
N TYR A 141 -0.61 -15.83 4.38
CA TYR A 141 -0.54 -14.41 4.10
C TYR A 141 0.79 -14.05 3.41
N LEU A 142 1.93 -14.47 3.95
CA LEU A 142 3.24 -14.17 3.39
C LEU A 142 3.45 -14.79 2.00
N GLN A 143 2.97 -16.02 1.80
CA GLN A 143 2.97 -16.66 0.48
C GLN A 143 2.15 -15.86 -0.53
N GLN A 144 0.97 -15.38 -0.14
CA GLN A 144 0.14 -14.55 -1.02
C GLN A 144 0.77 -13.18 -1.27
N LEU A 145 1.34 -12.56 -0.24
CA LEU A 145 2.03 -11.28 -0.34
C LEU A 145 3.16 -11.35 -1.38
N ARG A 146 3.96 -12.43 -1.34
CA ARG A 146 5.04 -12.65 -2.31
C ARG A 146 4.52 -12.81 -3.74
N LYS A 147 3.37 -13.44 -3.96
CA LYS A 147 2.78 -13.51 -5.31
C LYS A 147 2.36 -12.12 -5.79
N VAL A 148 1.63 -11.41 -4.93
CA VAL A 148 1.05 -10.11 -5.20
C VAL A 148 2.11 -9.02 -5.37
N SER A 149 3.28 -9.15 -4.73
CA SER A 149 4.36 -8.17 -4.81
C SER A 149 5.00 -8.04 -6.19
N HIS A 150 4.81 -9.01 -7.08
CA HIS A 150 5.31 -8.94 -8.46
C HIS A 150 4.52 -7.95 -9.33
N TYR A 151 3.33 -7.53 -8.88
CA TYR A 151 2.53 -6.52 -9.56
C TYR A 151 3.09 -5.10 -9.31
N SER A 152 2.71 -4.15 -10.16
CA SER A 152 3.04 -2.74 -9.97
C SER A 152 2.17 -2.15 -8.88
N TRP A 153 2.80 -1.53 -7.88
CA TRP A 153 2.14 -0.94 -6.72
C TRP A 153 2.48 0.54 -6.57
N PRO A 154 1.51 1.38 -6.15
CA PRO A 154 1.83 2.70 -5.62
C PRO A 154 2.81 2.57 -4.45
N GLN A 155 3.68 3.58 -4.31
CA GLN A 155 4.74 3.59 -3.31
C GLN A 155 4.19 3.36 -1.89
N GLU A 156 3.06 3.97 -1.55
CA GLU A 156 2.42 3.86 -0.24
C GLU A 156 2.03 2.42 0.09
N ARG A 157 1.48 1.70 -0.90
CA ARG A 157 1.09 0.30 -0.71
C ARG A 157 2.31 -0.62 -0.67
N LEU A 158 3.33 -0.34 -1.46
CA LEU A 158 4.58 -1.08 -1.43
C LEU A 158 5.29 -0.93 -0.08
N GLU A 159 5.21 0.23 0.55
CA GLU A 159 5.74 0.49 1.90
C GLU A 159 5.01 -0.32 2.97
N VAL A 160 3.67 -0.41 2.89
CA VAL A 160 2.89 -1.30 3.77
C VAL A 160 3.31 -2.75 3.60
N PHE A 161 3.53 -3.20 2.36
CA PHE A 161 3.97 -4.58 2.08
C PHE A 161 5.38 -4.86 2.62
N ALA A 162 6.32 -3.94 2.41
CA ALA A 162 7.68 -4.05 2.94
C ALA A 162 7.68 -4.11 4.46
N LYS A 163 6.87 -3.26 5.11
CA LYS A 163 6.69 -3.26 6.56
C LYS A 163 6.08 -4.56 7.06
N ASN A 164 4.99 -5.03 6.47
CA ASN A 164 4.35 -6.28 6.87
C ASN A 164 5.31 -7.47 6.69
N ALA A 165 6.05 -7.54 5.59
CA ALA A 165 7.07 -8.58 5.39
C ALA A 165 8.18 -8.52 6.46
N PHE A 166 8.61 -7.31 6.84
CA PHE A 166 9.59 -7.08 7.90
C PHE A 166 9.05 -7.53 9.27
N ASP A 167 7.89 -7.04 9.67
CA ASP A 167 7.29 -7.29 11.00
C ASP A 167 6.93 -8.77 11.18
N PHE A 168 6.55 -9.46 10.10
CA PHE A 168 6.19 -10.88 10.12
C PHE A 168 7.35 -11.83 9.80
N GLY A 169 8.56 -11.33 9.61
CA GLY A 169 9.78 -12.12 9.54
C GLY A 169 10.11 -12.74 8.17
N ASP A 170 9.44 -12.36 7.08
CA ASP A 170 9.89 -12.70 5.73
C ASP A 170 11.03 -11.77 5.31
N THR A 171 12.21 -12.04 5.86
CA THR A 171 13.39 -11.19 5.71
C THR A 171 13.83 -10.99 4.26
N GLN A 172 13.62 -11.98 3.39
CA GLN A 172 14.03 -11.89 1.99
C GLN A 172 13.06 -11.00 1.22
N LEU A 173 11.76 -11.23 1.35
CA LEU A 173 10.74 -10.39 0.72
C LEU A 173 10.83 -8.95 1.22
N ALA A 174 11.01 -8.73 2.51
CA ALA A 174 11.15 -7.40 3.08
C ALA A 174 12.32 -6.62 2.44
N LYS A 175 13.51 -7.23 2.30
CA LYS A 175 14.65 -6.61 1.63
C LYS A 175 14.33 -6.27 0.18
N GLU A 176 13.74 -7.20 -0.58
CA GLU A 176 13.37 -6.99 -1.98
C GLU A 176 12.44 -5.78 -2.14
N LEU A 177 11.40 -5.69 -1.29
CA LEU A 177 10.45 -4.58 -1.33
C LEU A 177 11.07 -3.24 -0.90
N TYR A 178 11.92 -3.22 0.12
CA TYR A 178 12.63 -1.99 0.50
C TYR A 178 13.61 -1.52 -0.58
N TYR A 179 14.32 -2.45 -1.25
CA TYR A 179 15.16 -2.07 -2.39
C TYR A 179 14.31 -1.51 -3.54
N GLN A 180 13.17 -2.14 -3.85
CA GLN A 180 12.25 -1.63 -4.87
C GLN A 180 11.73 -0.23 -4.53
N LEU A 181 11.44 0.07 -3.25
CA LEU A 181 11.09 1.41 -2.78
C LEU A 181 12.24 2.40 -3.03
N ILE A 182 13.46 2.06 -2.63
CA ILE A 182 14.63 2.93 -2.82
C ILE A 182 14.86 3.24 -4.31
N PHE A 183 14.73 2.25 -5.20
CA PHE A 183 14.96 2.44 -6.63
C PHE A 183 13.84 3.20 -7.35
N SER A 184 12.60 3.15 -6.86
CA SER A 184 11.44 3.77 -7.51
C SER A 184 11.00 5.10 -6.88
N ALA A 185 11.51 5.44 -5.69
CA ALA A 185 11.08 6.61 -4.96
C ALA A 185 11.62 7.91 -5.56
N LYS A 186 10.73 8.91 -5.66
CA LYS A 186 11.14 10.31 -5.94
C LYS A 186 11.89 10.93 -4.76
N THR A 187 11.47 10.58 -3.55
CA THR A 187 12.06 11.02 -2.29
C THR A 187 12.34 9.80 -1.42
N VAL A 188 13.61 9.52 -1.19
CA VAL A 188 14.03 8.33 -0.45
C VAL A 188 13.80 8.53 1.04
N ASN A 189 13.06 7.62 1.68
CA ASN A 189 12.96 7.57 3.13
C ASN A 189 14.17 6.81 3.70
N VAL A 190 14.97 7.50 4.51
CA VAL A 190 16.17 6.94 5.14
C VAL A 190 15.89 5.73 6.04
N GLU A 191 14.70 5.62 6.61
CA GLU A 191 14.32 4.48 7.45
C GLU A 191 14.31 3.16 6.68
N TRP A 192 14.11 3.18 5.35
CA TRP A 192 14.16 1.96 4.54
C TRP A 192 15.55 1.30 4.61
N PHE A 193 16.62 2.08 4.59
CA PHE A 193 17.98 1.56 4.78
C PHE A 193 18.18 1.02 6.19
N GLY A 194 17.63 1.69 7.20
CA GLY A 194 17.67 1.23 8.58
C GLY A 194 16.97 -0.12 8.77
N ASN A 195 15.85 -0.32 8.09
CA ASN A 195 15.10 -1.58 8.09
C ASN A 195 15.91 -2.71 7.42
N ILE A 196 16.47 -2.45 6.23
CA ILE A 196 17.36 -3.40 5.54
C ILE A 196 18.55 -3.77 6.43
N ALA A 197 19.18 -2.79 7.08
CA ALA A 197 20.31 -3.03 7.96
C ALA A 197 19.96 -3.94 9.14
N ARG A 198 18.79 -3.70 9.78
CA ARG A 198 18.27 -4.58 10.84
C ARG A 198 18.01 -6.01 10.36
N LEU A 199 17.49 -6.18 9.15
CA LEU A 199 17.31 -7.52 8.54
C LEU A 199 18.65 -8.22 8.35
N TYR A 200 19.69 -7.51 7.90
CA TYR A 200 21.03 -8.08 7.78
C TYR A 200 21.67 -8.42 9.13
N LEU A 201 21.47 -7.57 10.15
CA LEU A 201 21.95 -7.87 11.51
C LEU A 201 21.30 -9.13 12.09
N ALA A 202 19.99 -9.33 11.87
CA ALA A 202 19.29 -10.54 12.29
C ALA A 202 19.87 -11.81 11.64
N GLN A 203 20.44 -11.69 10.44
CA GLN A 203 21.12 -12.78 9.72
C GLN A 203 22.64 -12.83 9.99
N GLN A 204 23.15 -12.06 10.97
CA GLN A 204 24.57 -11.92 11.29
C GLN A 204 25.43 -11.42 10.11
N GLN A 205 24.82 -10.74 9.14
CA GLN A 205 25.50 -10.18 7.97
C GLN A 205 25.99 -8.76 8.27
N TYR A 206 26.93 -8.64 9.21
CA TYR A 206 27.40 -7.36 9.75
C TYR A 206 27.91 -6.38 8.68
N ARG A 207 28.64 -6.87 7.67
CA ARG A 207 29.11 -6.04 6.54
C ARG A 207 27.98 -5.49 5.68
N ALA A 208 26.93 -6.27 5.45
CA ALA A 208 25.79 -5.84 4.66
C ALA A 208 24.92 -4.83 5.44
N ALA A 209 24.77 -5.07 6.75
CA ALA A 209 24.11 -4.12 7.66
C ALA A 209 24.84 -2.77 7.69
N ALA A 210 26.16 -2.79 7.88
CA ALA A 210 26.98 -1.60 7.91
C ALA A 210 26.89 -0.79 6.60
N ARG A 211 27.03 -1.47 5.46
CA ARG A 211 26.86 -0.83 4.14
C ARG A 211 25.49 -0.17 4.00
N SER A 212 24.42 -0.83 4.45
CA SER A 212 23.07 -0.28 4.37
C SER A 212 22.92 1.01 5.20
N TYR A 213 23.44 1.02 6.44
CA TYR A 213 23.43 2.23 7.26
C TYR A 213 24.26 3.38 6.65
N LEU A 214 25.46 3.06 6.13
CA LEU A 214 26.34 4.07 5.54
C LEU A 214 25.79 4.63 4.22
N GLN A 215 25.12 3.79 3.41
CA GLN A 215 24.41 4.21 2.20
C GLN A 215 23.24 5.16 2.48
N ALA A 216 22.70 5.18 3.70
CA ALA A 216 21.64 6.11 4.09
C ALA A 216 22.15 7.54 4.32
N MET A 217 23.44 7.71 4.67
CA MET A 217 24.01 9.01 5.10
C MET A 217 23.85 10.15 4.09
N PRO A 218 23.95 9.94 2.76
CA PRO A 218 23.71 10.99 1.78
C PRO A 218 22.26 11.50 1.77
N TYR A 219 21.30 10.67 2.18
CA TYR A 219 19.86 10.96 2.17
C TYR A 219 19.35 11.58 3.48
N THR A 220 20.18 11.64 4.53
CA THR A 220 19.81 12.26 5.81
C THR A 220 19.78 13.78 5.71
N THR A 221 18.79 14.42 6.34
CA THR A 221 18.61 15.88 6.31
C THR A 221 19.25 16.61 7.48
N THR A 222 19.50 15.92 8.60
CA THR A 222 20.04 16.53 9.82
C THR A 222 21.39 15.92 10.24
N PHE A 223 22.21 16.73 10.91
CA PHE A 223 23.48 16.27 11.48
C PHE A 223 23.27 15.10 12.45
N ALA A 224 22.26 15.19 13.31
CA ALA A 224 21.95 14.15 14.29
C ALA A 224 21.60 12.80 13.63
N GLN A 225 20.78 12.83 12.59
CA GLN A 225 20.41 11.62 11.86
C GLN A 225 21.62 11.03 11.11
N ARG A 226 22.44 11.88 10.47
CA ARG A 226 23.69 11.42 9.83
C ARG A 226 24.63 10.75 10.82
N LYS A 227 24.80 11.36 12.00
CA LYS A 227 25.59 10.79 13.13
C LYS A 227 25.03 9.44 13.56
N GLN A 228 23.72 9.31 13.74
CA GLN A 228 23.08 8.06 14.12
C GLN A 228 23.36 6.94 13.11
N PHE A 229 23.11 7.18 11.82
CA PHE A 229 23.35 6.19 10.77
C PHE A 229 24.83 5.81 10.65
N PHE A 230 25.74 6.79 10.73
CA PHE A 230 27.18 6.53 10.75
C PHE A 230 27.58 5.61 11.92
N LEU A 231 27.20 5.97 13.14
CA LEU A 231 27.53 5.19 14.33
C LEU A 231 26.90 3.80 14.28
N SER A 232 25.67 3.66 13.80
CA SER A 232 25.03 2.35 13.61
C SER A 232 25.79 1.49 12.60
N GLY A 233 26.29 2.08 11.51
CA GLY A 233 27.11 1.38 10.53
C GLY A 233 28.43 0.87 11.11
N VAL A 234 29.16 1.72 11.83
CA VAL A 234 30.43 1.36 12.46
C VAL A 234 30.23 0.34 13.59
N LYS A 235 29.20 0.53 14.43
CA LYS A 235 28.84 -0.42 15.49
C LYS A 235 28.45 -1.79 14.93
N ALA A 236 27.73 -1.84 13.79
CA ALA A 236 27.39 -3.11 13.15
C ALA A 236 28.66 -3.92 12.79
N LEU A 237 29.70 -3.28 12.26
CA LEU A 237 31.00 -3.93 11.98
C LEU A 237 31.70 -4.36 13.27
N GLN A 238 31.71 -3.50 14.28
CA GLN A 238 32.30 -3.81 15.58
C GLN A 238 31.63 -5.02 16.24
N SER A 239 30.30 -5.12 16.19
CA SER A 239 29.54 -6.27 16.72
C SER A 239 29.86 -7.58 16.00
N GLY A 240 30.29 -7.52 14.74
CA GLY A 240 30.78 -8.67 13.98
C GLY A 240 32.26 -9.01 14.20
N ASN A 241 32.93 -8.35 15.16
CA ASN A 241 34.39 -8.39 15.36
C ASN A 241 35.19 -8.00 14.11
N LEU A 242 34.63 -7.14 13.25
CA LEU A 242 35.25 -6.64 12.02
C LEU A 242 35.94 -5.31 12.29
N LEU A 243 36.86 -5.29 13.26
CA LEU A 243 37.50 -4.07 13.74
C LEU A 243 38.27 -3.30 12.64
N PRO A 244 39.03 -3.96 11.73
CA PRO A 244 39.68 -3.25 10.62
C PRO A 244 38.66 -2.54 9.74
N ASP A 245 37.62 -3.25 9.29
CA ASP A 245 36.54 -2.67 8.46
C ASP A 245 35.84 -1.49 9.18
N ALA A 246 35.66 -1.60 10.50
CA ALA A 246 35.05 -0.55 11.31
C ALA A 246 35.90 0.72 11.38
N VAL A 247 37.23 0.56 11.52
CA VAL A 247 38.19 1.67 11.50
C VAL A 247 38.22 2.32 10.11
N ASP A 248 38.29 1.53 9.05
CA ASP A 248 38.29 2.02 7.68
C ASP A 248 36.99 2.78 7.35
N ALA A 249 35.84 2.26 7.78
CA ALA A 249 34.56 2.95 7.67
C ALA A 249 34.56 4.27 8.46
N GLY A 250 35.14 4.28 9.65
CA GLY A 250 35.32 5.49 10.46
C GLY A 250 36.10 6.57 9.71
N GLN A 251 37.23 6.22 9.12
CA GLN A 251 38.08 7.15 8.36
C GLN A 251 37.40 7.64 7.07
N THR A 252 36.67 6.75 6.39
CA THR A 252 36.05 7.05 5.09
C THR A 252 34.80 7.93 5.22
N TYR A 253 33.94 7.63 6.20
CA TYR A 253 32.60 8.22 6.26
C TYR A 253 32.42 9.28 7.36
N ALA A 254 33.36 9.44 8.30
CA ALA A 254 33.18 10.42 9.38
C ALA A 254 33.04 11.85 8.84
N GLY A 255 33.95 12.31 7.97
CA GLY A 255 33.86 13.62 7.32
C GLY A 255 33.50 14.76 8.28
N MET A 256 32.36 15.41 8.05
CA MET A 256 31.82 16.50 8.90
C MET A 256 31.49 16.08 10.34
N LEU A 257 31.27 14.78 10.60
CA LEU A 257 30.98 14.26 11.94
C LEU A 257 32.19 14.34 12.87
N LEU A 258 33.40 14.54 12.34
CA LEU A 258 34.59 14.79 13.17
C LEU A 258 34.50 16.10 13.96
N ALA A 259 33.54 16.98 13.68
CA ALA A 259 33.25 18.14 14.52
C ALA A 259 32.55 17.78 15.85
N ASP A 260 32.04 16.56 15.99
CA ASP A 260 31.31 16.10 17.18
C ASP A 260 32.24 15.33 18.12
N THR A 261 32.32 15.80 19.35
CA THR A 261 33.18 15.24 20.40
C THR A 261 32.88 13.76 20.67
N GLU A 262 31.60 13.37 20.70
CA GLU A 262 31.19 11.98 20.99
C GLU A 262 31.65 11.04 19.87
N VAL A 263 31.56 11.49 18.61
CA VAL A 263 32.04 10.72 17.45
C VAL A 263 33.55 10.52 17.53
N LEU A 264 34.32 11.56 17.83
CA LEU A 264 35.77 11.45 17.97
C LEU A 264 36.19 10.53 19.13
N GLU A 265 35.53 10.63 20.28
CA GLU A 265 35.80 9.75 21.44
C GLU A 265 35.46 8.28 21.12
N TYR A 266 34.37 8.04 20.39
CA TYR A 266 34.01 6.70 19.93
C TYR A 266 35.06 6.13 18.96
N LEU A 267 35.44 6.89 17.92
CA LEU A 267 36.42 6.45 16.93
C LEU A 267 37.83 6.25 17.52
N THR A 268 38.20 7.05 18.52
CA THR A 268 39.46 6.86 19.26
C THR A 268 39.50 5.50 19.95
N ARG A 269 38.44 5.17 20.71
CA ARG A 269 38.35 3.88 21.41
C ARG A 269 38.31 2.71 20.43
N LEU A 270 37.61 2.87 19.31
CA LEU A 270 37.56 1.87 18.25
C LEU A 270 38.96 1.62 17.66
N ALA A 271 39.72 2.67 17.36
CA ALA A 271 41.07 2.55 16.83
C ALA A 271 42.02 1.86 17.82
N LEU A 272 41.93 2.19 19.12
CA LEU A 272 42.69 1.48 20.16
C LEU A 272 42.32 0.00 20.24
N ALA A 273 41.02 -0.33 20.19
CA ALA A 273 40.56 -1.72 20.19
C ALA A 273 41.04 -2.51 18.96
N ALA A 274 41.20 -1.83 17.82
CA ALA A 274 41.72 -2.40 16.58
C ALA A 274 43.27 -2.46 16.53
N ASN A 275 43.97 -2.13 17.63
CA ASN A 275 45.42 -2.01 17.69
C ASN A 275 46.00 -1.00 16.67
N ARG A 276 45.30 0.13 16.49
CA ARG A 276 45.68 1.25 15.61
C ARG A 276 45.91 2.54 16.42
N PRO A 277 46.98 2.60 17.23
CA PRO A 277 47.29 3.77 18.06
C PRO A 277 47.61 5.02 17.22
N ASP A 278 48.10 4.83 15.99
CA ASP A 278 48.33 5.89 15.00
C ASP A 278 47.04 6.67 14.69
N ILE A 279 45.96 5.93 14.43
CA ILE A 279 44.64 6.52 14.14
C ILE A 279 44.01 7.10 15.42
N ALA A 280 44.18 6.44 16.56
CA ALA A 280 43.68 6.94 17.83
C ALA A 280 44.32 8.30 18.19
N GLN A 281 45.63 8.44 18.01
CA GLN A 281 46.36 9.70 18.26
C GLN A 281 45.84 10.84 17.38
N TYR A 282 45.53 10.55 16.10
CA TYR A 282 44.94 11.53 15.20
C TYR A 282 43.61 12.08 15.76
N TYR A 283 42.68 11.21 16.16
CA TYR A 283 41.39 11.65 16.70
C TYR A 283 41.52 12.38 18.05
N VAL A 284 42.42 11.95 18.94
CA VAL A 284 42.71 12.67 20.20
C VAL A 284 43.24 14.07 19.93
N SER A 285 44.10 14.24 18.92
CA SER A 285 44.63 15.57 18.57
C SER A 285 43.52 16.53 18.11
N LEU A 286 42.51 16.02 17.38
CA LEU A 286 41.35 16.80 16.97
C LEU A 286 40.46 17.17 18.17
N LEU A 287 40.23 16.24 19.10
CA LEU A 287 39.50 16.50 20.34
C LEU A 287 40.13 17.62 21.15
N LEU A 288 41.46 17.58 21.33
CA LEU A 288 42.19 18.60 22.08
C LEU A 288 42.08 19.97 21.39
N LYS A 289 42.25 20.03 20.07
CA LYS A 289 42.08 21.28 19.30
C LYS A 289 40.70 21.89 19.49
N GLN A 290 39.64 21.07 19.43
CA GLN A 290 38.27 21.54 19.63
C GLN A 290 38.01 22.08 21.04
N ARG A 291 38.58 21.44 22.07
CA ARG A 291 38.45 21.89 23.46
C ARG A 291 39.24 23.17 23.78
N ILE A 292 40.34 23.42 23.06
CA ILE A 292 41.21 24.59 23.24
C ILE A 292 40.67 25.82 22.46
N SER A 293 39.84 25.63 21.43
CA SER A 293 39.25 26.72 20.62
C SER A 293 37.72 26.92 20.80
N PRO A 294 37.15 26.97 22.02
CA PRO A 294 35.69 26.96 22.20
C PRO A 294 34.96 28.28 21.81
N THR A 295 35.67 29.36 21.46
CA THR A 295 35.07 30.63 21.03
C THR A 295 36.06 31.46 20.21
N GLY A 296 35.73 31.76 18.96
CA GLY A 296 36.51 32.70 18.16
C GLY A 296 36.15 32.76 16.68
N ALA A 297 34.93 33.23 16.35
CA ALA A 297 34.61 34.07 15.17
C ALA A 297 33.09 34.27 15.00
N ASN A 298 32.53 35.26 15.70
CA ASN A 298 31.75 36.33 15.06
C ASN A 298 32.69 37.55 15.08
N PRO A 299 32.77 38.37 14.03
CA PRO A 299 31.67 39.23 13.58
C PRO A 299 30.99 38.79 12.27
#